data_AF-M2S5U8-F1
#
_entry.id   AF-M2S5U8-F1
#
_cell.length_a   1.000
_cell.length_b   1.000
_cell.length_c   1.000
_cell.angle_alpha   90.00
_cell.angle_beta   90.00
_cell.angle_gamma   90.00
#
_symmetry.space_group_name_H-M   'P 1'
#
loop_
_entity.id
_entity.type
_entity.pdbx_description
1 polymer ?
#
loop_
_entity_poly.entity_id
_entity_poly.type
_entity_poly.pdbx_seq_one_letter_code
_entity_poly.pdbx_strand_id
1 'polypeptide(L)'
;MNSSAYIKNALNDLTKELSIIIKHLSTTNLSPEGDSLIHAIALWTRQVSFIKEFNYDDTLFGYLDYLIADAQVLIIENEKLIEILSQFRFLYNRDYAIHFK
;
A
#
# COMPACT_ATOMS: atom_id res chain seq x y z
N MET A 1 1.49 -11.42 14.56
CA MET A 1 2.93 -11.18 14.81
C MET A 1 3.18 -9.70 14.54
N ASN A 2 3.99 -9.03 15.35
CA ASN A 2 4.26 -7.61 15.17
C ASN A 2 5.48 -7.42 14.26
N SER A 3 5.40 -6.44 13.36
CA SER A 3 6.54 -5.98 12.57
C SER A 3 7.67 -5.49 13.50
N SER A 4 8.92 -5.75 13.14
CA SER A 4 10.08 -5.19 13.86
C SER A 4 10.08 -3.65 13.75
N ALA A 5 10.76 -2.96 14.68
CA ALA A 5 10.83 -1.50 14.65
C ALA A 5 11.39 -0.95 13.32
N TYR A 6 12.38 -1.64 12.75
CA TYR A 6 12.94 -1.31 11.44
C TYR A 6 11.89 -1.40 10.33
N ILE A 7 11.16 -2.53 10.26
CA ILE A 7 10.10 -2.72 9.25
C ILE A 7 8.98 -1.69 9.45
N LYS A 8 8.57 -1.42 10.69
CA LYS A 8 7.55 -0.40 10.99
C LYS A 8 7.97 1.00 10.52
N ASN A 9 9.23 1.38 10.67
CA ASN A 9 9.74 2.66 10.18
C ASN A 9 9.71 2.73 8.65
N ALA A 10 10.18 1.68 7.97
CA ALA A 10 10.11 1.61 6.51
C ALA A 10 8.67 1.67 5.98
N LEU A 11 7.75 0.91 6.58
CA LEU A 11 6.32 0.94 6.23
C LEU A 11 5.67 2.30 6.51
N ASN A 12 6.09 3.01 7.56
CA ASN A 12 5.64 4.37 7.84
C ASN A 12 6.10 5.36 6.78
N ASP A 13 7.35 5.26 6.31
CA ASP A 13 7.84 6.14 5.26
C ASP A 13 7.15 5.87 3.93
N LEU A 14 6.93 4.59 3.57
CA LEU A 14 6.09 4.21 2.44
C LEU A 14 4.66 4.74 2.56
N THR A 15 4.07 4.73 3.77
CA THR A 15 2.73 5.28 4.03
C THR A 15 2.67 6.78 3.69
N LYS A 16 3.70 7.55 4.05
CA LYS A 16 3.79 8.98 3.74
C LYS A 16 3.92 9.21 2.24
N GLU A 17 4.80 8.48 1.58
CA GLU A 17 4.97 8.59 0.13
C GLU A 17 3.70 8.22 -0.63
N LEU A 18 3.04 7.13 -0.23
CA LEU A 18 1.77 6.69 -0.82
C LEU A 18 0.68 7.76 -0.64
N SER A 19 0.61 8.40 0.53
CA SER A 19 -0.34 9.48 0.80
C SER A 19 -0.13 10.69 -0.12
N ILE A 20 1.12 11.02 -0.45
CA ILE A 20 1.45 12.10 -1.41
C ILE A 20 0.96 11.74 -2.81
N ILE A 21 1.20 10.49 -3.24
CA ILE A 21 0.76 10.00 -4.56
C ILE A 21 -0.76 9.99 -4.66
N ILE A 22 -1.46 9.44 -3.65
CA ILE A 22 -2.92 9.44 -3.58
C ILE A 22 -3.46 10.87 -3.70
N LYS A 23 -2.91 11.81 -2.92
CA LYS A 23 -3.34 13.21 -2.98
C LYS A 23 -3.11 13.82 -4.36
N HIS A 24 -2.01 13.51 -5.02
CA HIS A 24 -1.76 13.97 -6.39
C HIS A 24 -2.77 13.38 -7.37
N LEU A 25 -2.96 12.07 -7.36
CA LEU A 25 -3.89 11.36 -8.26
C LEU A 25 -5.35 11.78 -8.04
N SER A 26 -5.76 12.09 -6.81
CA SER A 26 -7.10 12.65 -6.53
C SER A 26 -7.33 14.05 -7.12
N THR A 27 -6.28 14.72 -7.62
CA THR A 27 -6.40 16.03 -8.31
C THR A 27 -6.35 15.90 -9.83
N THR A 28 -6.14 14.70 -10.38
CA THR A 28 -6.10 14.46 -11.83
C THR A 28 -7.46 13.98 -12.33
N ASN A 29 -7.63 14.00 -13.66
CA ASN A 29 -8.85 13.48 -14.31
C ASN A 29 -8.76 11.96 -14.45
N LEU A 30 -8.96 11.24 -13.35
CA LEU A 30 -9.11 9.78 -13.37
C LEU A 30 -10.47 9.37 -13.93
N SER A 31 -10.56 8.16 -14.47
CA SER A 31 -11.87 7.53 -14.71
C SER A 31 -12.58 7.25 -13.38
N PRO A 32 -13.90 7.02 -13.39
CA PRO A 32 -14.63 6.62 -12.18
C PRO A 32 -14.03 5.39 -11.48
N GLU A 33 -13.52 4.43 -12.24
CA GLU A 33 -12.86 3.23 -11.74
C GLU A 33 -11.50 3.54 -11.11
N GLY A 34 -10.71 4.40 -11.77
CA GLY A 34 -9.43 4.87 -11.23
C GLY A 34 -9.60 5.65 -9.93
N ASP A 35 -10.59 6.53 -9.84
CA ASP A 35 -10.90 7.28 -8.62
C ASP A 35 -11.35 6.34 -7.49
N SER A 36 -12.21 5.38 -7.81
CA SER A 36 -12.65 4.34 -6.85
C SER A 36 -11.47 3.53 -6.32
N LEU A 37 -10.51 3.17 -7.19
CA LEU A 37 -9.31 2.46 -6.81
C LEU A 37 -8.43 3.29 -5.86
N ILE A 38 -8.23 4.57 -6.13
CA ILE A 38 -7.45 5.46 -5.23
C ILE A 38 -8.06 5.52 -3.84
N HIS A 39 -9.39 5.60 -3.75
CA HIS A 39 -10.09 5.53 -2.47
C HIS A 39 -9.91 4.18 -1.77
N ALA A 40 -9.94 3.07 -2.52
CA ALA A 40 -9.68 1.74 -1.97
C ALA A 40 -8.25 1.61 -1.42
N ILE A 41 -7.24 2.12 -2.14
CA ILE A 41 -5.84 2.15 -1.69
C ILE A 41 -5.70 3.02 -0.44
N ALA A 42 -6.35 4.18 -0.38
CA ALA A 42 -6.34 5.05 0.80
C ALA A 42 -6.95 4.35 2.03
N LEU A 43 -8.09 3.66 1.84
CA LEU A 43 -8.74 2.90 2.90
C LEU A 43 -7.85 1.74 3.39
N TRP A 44 -7.28 0.98 2.46
CA TRP A 44 -6.34 -0.08 2.78
C TRP A 44 -5.14 0.45 3.58
N THR A 45 -4.57 1.57 3.16
CA THR A 45 -3.44 2.22 3.85
C THR A 45 -3.80 2.61 5.28
N ARG A 46 -4.99 3.17 5.50
CA ARG A 46 -5.51 3.47 6.84
C ARG A 46 -5.68 2.22 7.70
N GLN A 47 -6.20 1.13 7.12
CA GLN A 47 -6.34 -0.15 7.82
C GLN A 47 -4.99 -0.67 8.29
N VAL A 48 -4.00 -0.71 7.39
CA VAL A 48 -2.66 -1.23 7.68
C VAL A 48 -1.90 -0.34 8.67
N SER A 49 -1.83 0.97 8.42
CA SER A 49 -0.95 1.87 9.18
C SER A 49 -1.52 2.32 10.52
N PHE A 50 -2.84 2.59 10.59
CA PHE A 50 -3.44 3.23 11.77
C PHE A 50 -4.28 2.26 12.60
N ILE A 51 -5.11 1.43 11.94
CA ILE A 51 -6.02 0.52 12.67
C ILE A 51 -5.27 -0.72 13.15
N LYS A 52 -4.44 -1.30 12.28
CA LYS A 52 -3.66 -2.50 12.57
C LYS A 52 -2.23 -2.21 12.98
N GLU A 53 -1.76 -0.96 12.87
CA GLU A 53 -0.41 -0.52 13.26
C GLU A 53 0.72 -1.43 12.71
N PHE A 54 0.56 -1.83 11.44
CA PHE A 54 1.43 -2.76 10.71
C PHE A 54 1.55 -4.15 11.34
N ASN A 55 0.56 -4.59 12.11
CA ASN A 55 0.43 -5.98 12.50
C ASN A 55 0.05 -6.81 11.26
N TYR A 56 0.75 -7.92 11.02
CA TYR A 56 0.53 -8.75 9.85
C TYR A 56 -0.89 -9.32 9.83
N ASP A 57 -1.64 -9.01 8.78
CA ASP A 57 -3.01 -9.45 8.54
C ASP A 57 -3.09 -10.03 7.13
N ASP A 58 -3.37 -11.34 7.04
CA ASP A 58 -3.29 -12.09 5.78
C ASP A 58 -4.35 -11.61 4.77
N THR A 59 -5.46 -11.05 5.26
CA THR A 59 -6.52 -10.48 4.42
C THR A 59 -6.04 -9.18 3.78
N LEU A 60 -5.48 -8.27 4.58
CA LEU A 60 -4.92 -7.01 4.08
C LEU A 60 -3.73 -7.25 3.16
N PHE A 61 -2.90 -8.25 3.46
CA PHE A 61 -1.83 -8.67 2.58
C PHE A 61 -2.35 -9.16 1.23
N GLY A 62 -3.37 -10.04 1.23
CA GLY A 62 -3.98 -10.55 -0.01
C GLY A 62 -4.59 -9.45 -0.90
N TYR A 63 -5.09 -8.37 -0.30
CA TYR A 63 -5.59 -7.23 -1.08
C TYR A 63 -4.52 -6.50 -1.89
N LEU A 64 -3.25 -6.52 -1.48
CA LEU A 64 -2.18 -5.83 -2.21
C LEU A 64 -2.03 -6.35 -3.64
N ASP A 65 -2.18 -7.65 -3.86
CA ASP A 65 -2.07 -8.25 -5.20
C ASP A 65 -3.15 -7.70 -6.15
N TYR A 66 -4.39 -7.59 -5.66
CA TYR A 66 -5.50 -7.00 -6.43
C TYR A 66 -5.30 -5.50 -6.65
N LEU A 67 -4.92 -4.76 -5.62
CA LEU A 67 -4.69 -3.30 -5.73
C LEU A 67 -3.56 -2.97 -6.72
N ILE A 68 -2.49 -3.78 -6.76
CA ILE A 68 -1.39 -3.62 -7.72
C ILE A 68 -1.89 -3.91 -9.15
N ALA A 69 -2.57 -5.03 -9.34
CA ALA A 69 -3.07 -5.43 -10.66
C ALA A 69 -4.05 -4.39 -11.23
N ASP A 70 -4.99 -3.93 -10.40
CA ASP A 70 -5.96 -2.90 -10.80
C ASP A 70 -5.26 -1.57 -11.09
N ALA A 71 -4.26 -1.19 -10.28
CA ALA A 71 -3.51 0.04 -10.51
C ALA A 71 -2.76 0.02 -11.84
N GLN A 72 -2.19 -1.12 -12.26
CA GLN A 72 -1.49 -1.24 -13.55
C GLN A 72 -2.39 -0.99 -14.76
N VAL A 73 -3.69 -1.20 -14.62
CA VAL A 73 -4.66 -1.10 -15.72
C VAL A 73 -5.45 0.20 -15.66
N LEU A 74 -5.85 0.62 -14.45
CA LEU A 74 -6.81 1.71 -14.26
C LEU A 74 -6.17 3.08 -14.09
N ILE A 75 -4.86 3.15 -13.82
CA ILE A 75 -4.16 4.42 -13.61
C ILE A 75 -2.95 4.45 -14.56
N ILE A 76 -2.98 5.38 -15.51
CA ILE A 76 -1.92 5.55 -16.52
C ILE A 76 -0.72 6.26 -15.88
N GLU A 77 0.51 5.93 -16.33
CA GLU A 77 1.77 6.59 -15.90
C GLU A 77 1.93 6.62 -14.37
N ASN A 78 1.69 5.47 -13.73
CA ASN A 78 1.66 5.33 -12.28
C ASN A 78 2.78 4.45 -11.71
N GLU A 79 3.94 4.40 -12.37
CA GLU A 79 5.04 3.50 -12.04
C GLU A 79 5.45 3.61 -10.56
N LYS A 80 5.47 4.85 -10.04
CA LYS A 80 5.79 5.11 -8.63
C LYS A 80 4.75 4.55 -7.67
N LEU A 81 3.47 4.56 -8.02
CA LEU A 81 2.41 3.93 -7.22
C LEU A 81 2.64 2.43 -7.14
N ILE A 82 2.87 1.79 -8.30
CA ILE A 82 3.12 0.35 -8.39
C ILE A 82 4.37 -0.05 -7.61
N GLU A 83 5.44 0.74 -7.72
CA GLU A 83 6.66 0.53 -6.96
C GLU A 83 6.41 0.52 -5.46
N ILE A 84 5.73 1.56 -4.93
CA ILE A 84 5.43 1.66 -3.49
C ILE A 84 4.55 0.51 -3.02
N LEU A 85 3.50 0.16 -3.76
CA LEU A 85 2.63 -0.97 -3.41
C LEU A 85 3.40 -2.30 -3.42
N SER A 86 4.34 -2.47 -4.35
CA SER A 86 5.22 -3.65 -4.41
C SER A 86 6.20 -3.70 -3.24
N GLN A 87 6.76 -2.56 -2.82
CA GLN A 87 7.59 -2.47 -1.62
C GLN A 87 6.77 -2.76 -0.35
N PHE A 88 5.54 -2.27 -0.26
CA PHE A 88 4.60 -2.65 0.79
C PHE A 88 4.37 -4.15 0.82
N ARG A 89 4.10 -4.77 -0.32
CA ARG A 89 3.92 -6.21 -0.45
C ARG A 89 5.14 -6.99 0.03
N PHE A 90 6.34 -6.52 -0.28
CA PHE A 90 7.55 -7.17 0.19
C PHE A 90 7.72 -7.07 1.72
N LEU A 91 7.61 -5.87 2.28
CA LEU A 91 7.87 -5.60 3.70
C LEU A 91 6.74 -6.06 4.63
N TYR A 92 5.50 -6.04 4.16
CA TYR A 92 4.31 -6.49 4.89
C TYR A 92 4.06 -7.99 4.75
N ASN A 93 5.00 -8.74 4.16
CA ASN A 93 4.96 -10.19 4.15
C ASN A 93 5.44 -10.76 5.49
N ARG A 94 4.59 -11.56 6.13
CA ARG A 94 4.89 -12.22 7.41
C ARG A 94 6.14 -13.10 7.33
N ASP A 95 6.32 -13.84 6.24
CA ASP A 95 7.44 -14.79 6.08
C ASP A 95 8.76 -14.04 5.98
N TYR A 96 8.79 -12.95 5.21
CA TYR A 96 9.96 -12.09 5.10
C TYR A 96 10.36 -11.50 6.47
N ALA A 97 9.38 -11.08 7.26
CA ALA A 97 9.60 -10.50 8.58
C ALA A 97 10.23 -11.46 9.60
N ILE A 98 10.01 -12.77 9.47
CA ILE A 98 10.59 -13.78 10.34
C ILE A 98 12.12 -13.78 10.23
N HIS A 99 12.67 -13.40 9.07
CA HIS A 99 14.11 -13.38 8.79
C HIS A 99 14.83 -12.11 9.28
N PHE A 100 14.11 -11.08 9.73
CA PHE A 100 14.65 -9.80 10.22
C PHE A 100 14.43 -9.59 11.74
N LYS A 101 14.40 -10.69 12.49
CA LYS A 101 14.32 -10.65 13.96
C LYS A 101 15.63 -10.25 14.62
#